data_AF-A0A938SHJ6-F1
#
_entry.id   AF-A0A938SHJ6-F1
#
_cell.length_a   1.000
_cell.length_b   1.000
_cell.length_c   1.000
_cell.angle_alpha   90.00
_cell.angle_beta   90.00
_cell.angle_gamma   90.00
#
_symmetry.space_group_name_H-M   'P 1'
#
loop_
_entity.id
_entity.type
_entity.pdbx_description
1 polymer ?
#
loop_
_entity_poly.entity_id
_entity_poly.type
_entity_poly.pdbx_seq_one_letter_code
_entity_poly.pdbx_strand_id
1 'polypeptide(L)' 'PDLIVIGGGAAGIGDLIFETVRKTVRERVKMFPTDDIRIEPSLLGDKAGMLGGIALAMKGGLLGE' A
#
# COMPACT_ATOMS: atom_id res chain seq x y z
N PRO A 1 7.47 -9.13 2.86
CA PRO A 1 6.60 -8.18 3.59
C PRO A 1 5.29 -8.89 3.92
N ASP A 2 4.68 -8.58 5.06
CA ASP A 2 3.43 -9.25 5.48
C ASP A 2 2.18 -8.57 4.90
N LEU A 3 2.30 -7.28 4.52
CA LEU A 3 1.20 -6.48 3.97
C LEU A 3 1.69 -5.51 2.89
N ILE A 4 0.96 -5.44 1.79
CA ILE A 4 1.06 -4.43 0.74
C ILE A 4 -0.24 -3.62 0.76
N VAL A 5 -0.14 -2.30 0.93
CA VAL A 5 -1.29 -1.41 0.92
C VAL A 5 -1.32 -0.63 -0.39
N ILE A 6 -2.42 -0.72 -1.14
CA ILE A 6 -2.64 0.07 -2.35
C ILE A 6 -3.45 1.31 -1.98
N GLY A 7 -2.89 2.49 -2.22
CA GLY A 7 -3.53 3.79 -1.95
C GLY A 7 -3.92 4.56 -3.20
N GLY A 8 -4.53 5.73 -2.97
CA GLY A 8 -4.96 6.66 -4.03
C GLY A 8 -6.08 6.10 -4.91
N GLY A 9 -6.35 6.78 -6.03
CA GLY A 9 -7.45 6.43 -6.93
C GLY A 9 -7.39 5.02 -7.51
N ALA A 10 -6.19 4.43 -7.62
CA ALA A 10 -6.02 3.05 -8.06
C ALA A 10 -6.71 2.04 -7.13
N ALA A 11 -6.72 2.30 -5.82
CA ALA A 11 -7.42 1.44 -4.85
C ALA A 11 -8.94 1.44 -5.07
N GLY A 12 -9.50 2.49 -5.66
CA GLY A 12 -10.93 2.62 -5.98
C GLY A 12 -11.39 1.71 -7.12
N ILE A 13 -10.48 1.11 -7.89
CA ILE A 13 -10.82 0.15 -8.96
C ILE A 13 -11.38 -1.16 -8.36
N GLY A 14 -11.11 -1.45 -7.09
CA GLY A 14 -11.60 -2.64 -6.40
C GLY A 14 -10.98 -3.92 -6.96
N ASP A 15 -11.70 -5.04 -6.85
CA ASP A 15 -11.13 -6.38 -7.03
C ASP A 15 -10.36 -6.60 -8.34
N LEU A 16 -10.73 -5.90 -9.42
CA LEU A 16 -10.03 -5.99 -10.71
C LEU A 16 -8.53 -5.66 -10.59
N ILE A 17 -8.18 -4.59 -9.87
CA ILE A 17 -6.76 -4.24 -9.68
C ILE A 17 -6.10 -5.20 -8.68
N PHE A 18 -6.79 -5.57 -7.59
CA PHE A 18 -6.23 -6.41 -6.54
C PHE A 18 -5.92 -7.83 -7.04
N GLU A 19 -6.82 -8.44 -7.81
CA GLU A 19 -6.59 -9.75 -8.42
C GLU A 19 -5.44 -9.72 -9.42
N THR A 20 -5.36 -8.66 -10.23
CA THR A 20 -4.26 -8.48 -11.19
C THR A 20 -2.91 -8.36 -10.47
N VAL A 21 -2.85 -7.61 -9.37
CA VAL A 21 -1.65 -7.47 -8.55
C VAL A 21 -1.29 -8.81 -7.91
N ARG A 22 -2.24 -9.51 -7.27
CA ARG A 22 -2.02 -10.83 -6.65
C ARG A 22 -1.50 -11.85 -7.66
N LYS A 23 -2.03 -11.87 -8.89
CA LYS A 23 -1.54 -12.72 -9.97
C LYS A 23 -0.11 -12.34 -10.37
N THR A 24 0.15 -11.06 -10.59
CA THR A 24 1.47 -10.55 -11.00
C THR A 24 2.54 -10.85 -9.95
N VAL A 25 2.22 -10.71 -8.66
CA VAL A 25 3.11 -11.03 -7.56
C VAL A 25 3.49 -12.51 -7.58
N ARG A 26 2.51 -13.43 -7.68
CA ARG A 26 2.74 -14.87 -7.81
C ARG A 26 3.60 -15.24 -9.04
N GLU A 27 3.37 -14.55 -10.15
CA GLU A 27 4.11 -14.80 -11.39
C GLU A 27 5.55 -14.30 -11.35
N ARG A 28 5.82 -13.15 -10.72
CA ARG A 28 7.12 -12.47 -10.81
C ARG A 28 8.02 -12.66 -9.61
N VAL A 29 7.47 -12.87 -8.41
CA VAL A 29 8.29 -13.08 -7.21
C VAL A 29 8.66 -14.55 -7.11
N LYS A 30 9.96 -14.86 -7.17
CA LYS A 30 10.50 -16.25 -7.14
C LYS A 30 11.40 -16.55 -5.94
N MET A 31 11.78 -15.52 -5.20
CA MET A 31 12.74 -15.63 -4.09
C MET A 31 12.11 -16.14 -2.78
N PHE A 32 10.79 -16.05 -2.62
CA PHE A 32 10.06 -16.57 -1.45
C PHE A 32 8.57 -16.83 -1.79
N PRO A 33 7.87 -17.65 -0.99
CA PRO A 33 6.43 -17.89 -1.13
C PRO A 33 5.62 -16.61 -0.98
N THR A 34 4.58 -16.44 -1.79
CA THR A 34 3.78 -15.20 -1.81
C THR A 34 2.37 -15.35 -1.22
N ASP A 35 2.00 -16.57 -0.82
CA ASP A 35 0.64 -16.90 -0.40
C ASP A 35 0.21 -16.18 0.89
N ASP A 36 1.16 -15.90 1.78
CA ASP A 36 0.92 -15.20 3.05
C ASP A 36 0.98 -13.66 2.92
N ILE A 37 1.27 -13.11 1.74
CA ILE A 37 1.33 -11.67 1.53
C ILE A 37 -0.08 -11.10 1.40
N ARG A 38 -0.49 -10.29 2.37
CA ARG A 38 -1.76 -9.58 2.30
C ARG A 38 -1.66 -8.39 1.36
N ILE A 39 -2.64 -8.21 0.48
CA ILE A 39 -2.72 -7.06 -0.44
C ILE A 39 -4.08 -6.41 -0.25
N GLU A 40 -4.08 -5.21 0.32
CA GLU A 40 -5.28 -4.54 0.85
C GLU A 40 -5.39 -3.08 0.37
N PRO A 41 -6.61 -2.53 0.26
CA PRO A 41 -6.79 -1.10 0.02
C PRO A 41 -6.37 -0.27 1.24
N SER A 42 -5.92 0.96 0.99
CA SER A 42 -5.71 1.94 2.05
C SER A 42 -7.02 2.27 2.76
N LEU A 43 -7.08 2.01 4.07
CA LEU A 43 -8.23 2.37 4.91
C LEU A 43 -8.45 3.89 5.00
N LEU A 44 -7.42 4.68 4.73
CA LEU A 44 -7.49 6.14 4.76
C LEU A 44 -7.90 6.73 3.41
N GLY A 45 -7.96 5.92 2.35
CA GLY A 45 -8.27 6.36 0.99
C GLY A 45 -7.44 7.58 0.57
N ASP A 46 -8.11 8.58 0.00
CA ASP A 46 -7.50 9.83 -0.48
C ASP A 46 -6.90 10.69 0.63
N LYS A 47 -7.27 10.44 1.89
CA LYS A 47 -6.75 11.18 3.05
C LYS A 47 -5.38 10.69 3.49
N ALA A 48 -4.91 9.54 2.99
CA ALA A 48 -3.65 8.93 3.41
C ALA A 48 -2.46 9.90 3.29
N GLY A 49 -2.36 10.62 2.17
CA GLY A 49 -1.28 11.58 1.93
C GLY A 49 -1.34 12.78 2.88
N MET A 50 -2.51 13.40 3.01
CA MET A 50 -2.71 14.54 3.90
C MET A 50 -2.44 14.18 5.37
N LEU A 51 -3.02 13.08 5.85
CA LEU A 51 -2.84 12.63 7.24
C LEU A 51 -1.38 12.23 7.50
N GLY A 52 -0.71 11.59 6.54
CA GLY A 52 0.70 11.27 6.62
C GLY A 52 1.57 12.53 6.71
N GLY A 53 1.27 13.56 5.93
CA GLY A 53 1.95 14.86 5.99
C GLY A 53 1.78 15.56 7.34
N ILE A 54 0.56 15.58 7.89
CA ILE A 54 0.31 16.13 9.23
C ILE A 54 1.09 15.34 10.28
N ALA A 55 1.02 14.01 10.26
CA ALA A 55 1.74 13.15 11.20
C ALA A 55 3.25 13.35 11.11
N LEU A 56 3.79 13.57 9.91
CA LEU A 56 5.21 13.86 9.70
C LEU A 56 5.61 15.23 10.25
N ALA A 57 4.81 16.27 10.01
CA ALA A 57 5.03 17.60 10.57
C ALA A 57 4.99 17.58 12.11
N MET A 58 4.06 16.83 12.69
CA MET A 58 3.98 16.61 14.15
C MET A 58 5.23 15.90 14.71
N LYS A 59 5.94 15.12 13.88
CA LYS A 59 7.18 14.41 14.25
C LYS A 59 8.46 15.21 13.95
N GLY A 60 8.37 16.51 13.68
CA GLY A 60 9.55 17.35 13.41
C GLY A 60 9.84 17.57 11.92
N GLY A 61 8.99 17.05 11.02
CA GLY A 61 9.14 17.20 9.58
C GLY A 61 10.32 16.39 9.00
N LEU A 62 10.66 16.63 7.74
CA LEU A 62 11.75 15.95 7.03
C LEU A 62 13.15 16.48 7.37
N LEU A 63 13.22 17.56 8.16
CA LEU A 63 14.47 18.26 8.50
C LEU A 63 14.75 18.25 10.02
N GLY A 64 13.96 17.53 10.80
CA GLY A 64 14.22 17.32 12.22
C GLY A 64 15.20 16.17 12.42
N GLU A 65 16.28 16.44 13.17
CA GLU A 65 17.07 15.38 13.84
C GLU A 65 16.22 14.65 14.89
#